data_AF-A0A4W5K7M2-F1
#
_entry.id   AF-A0A4W5K7M2-F1
#
_cell.length_a   1.000
_cell.length_b   1.000
_cell.length_c   1.000
_cell.angle_alpha   90.00
_cell.angle_beta   90.00
_cell.angle_gamma   90.00
#
_symmetry.space_group_name_H-M   'P 1'
#
loop_
_entity.id
_entity.type
_entity.pdbx_description
1 polymer ?
#
loop_
_entity_poly.entity_id
_entity_poly.type
_entity_poly.pdbx_seq_one_letter_code
_entity_poly.pdbx_strand_id
1 'polypeptide(L)'
;GEMSAYAIMKAFPKVKRAGACEGKDAPPPKRKIPSAFQGVTVHILPAGIGNAKCQIFQRQIVQNGGQIESSLCPTVTHVVVDDHMDCDRALRLLKVDRLPSGVYLLKCTWLSTCISEKRLLDTADYSLLNPDKDMETTKDGVKEDMLNSIPLPATQDMKQPISDETKSDESTETVDTKDDFKDEYGVSQSDLKALISGLHSKDETPRKWVCAQSSQSKVDNHNKHIADKLEVLAKAYTHQGDRWRALGYSKAVNALKSYHKPIMSYEEACKIQAIGKKMADKVMEIMKSGHLRKIDHLGEAVPGFRTLEDIRTKANLNHNQIIGLKHYDDFLDRMPREEAAAFEKTVKEAAKFLDPGLLAMACGSYRRGKDTCGDVDVLISHPDGKSHRGVFSKVLQSLHQSGFLMDDLVSHKESGEQKKYMGVCRLPGPGRLHRRLDIIVVPYGEFACSLMYFTGSAHFNRSMRALAKTKRMSLSEHSLNSNVLRQGSLKVYGGTPLPTLTEKDVFTHLGIPFREPQERDW
;
A
#
# COMPACT_ATOMS: atom_id res chain seq x y z
N GLY A 1 -34.45 -23.24 -66.45
CA GLY A 1 -33.86 -24.35 -65.68
C GLY A 1 -34.04 -24.08 -64.21
N GLU A 2 -35.06 -24.72 -63.65
CA GLU A 2 -35.08 -25.41 -62.35
C GLU A 2 -34.25 -24.89 -61.15
N MET A 3 -35.00 -24.58 -60.08
CA MET A 3 -35.00 -25.25 -58.75
C MET A 3 -33.72 -25.25 -57.91
N SER A 4 -33.73 -25.22 -56.58
CA SER A 4 -34.74 -25.09 -55.53
C SER A 4 -33.93 -25.11 -54.22
N ALA A 5 -34.21 -24.20 -53.30
CA ALA A 5 -33.71 -24.26 -51.94
C ALA A 5 -34.59 -25.22 -51.13
N TYR A 6 -34.01 -26.30 -50.60
CA TYR A 6 -34.70 -27.21 -49.69
C TYR A 6 -34.49 -26.80 -48.22
N ALA A 7 -35.62 -26.76 -47.54
CA ALA A 7 -35.88 -26.37 -46.16
C ALA A 7 -35.35 -27.36 -45.10
N ILE A 8 -35.49 -27.00 -43.81
CA ILE A 8 -36.30 -27.76 -42.85
C ILE A 8 -36.79 -26.81 -41.74
N MET A 9 -38.11 -26.66 -41.65
CA MET A 9 -38.85 -26.19 -40.47
C MET A 9 -39.09 -27.37 -39.52
N LYS A 10 -39.09 -27.14 -38.20
CA LYS A 10 -40.00 -27.84 -37.27
C LYS A 10 -40.62 -26.86 -36.28
N ALA A 11 -41.95 -26.96 -36.22
CA ALA A 11 -42.90 -26.11 -35.53
C ALA A 11 -43.12 -26.50 -34.06
N PHE A 12 -43.75 -25.58 -33.30
CA PHE A 12 -44.85 -25.74 -32.30
C PHE A 12 -44.75 -24.63 -31.22
N PRO A 13 -45.85 -24.17 -30.59
CA PRO A 13 -47.03 -23.49 -31.14
C PRO A 13 -47.29 -22.11 -30.48
N LYS A 14 -47.98 -21.20 -31.18
CA LYS A 14 -48.64 -20.00 -30.61
C LYS A 14 -50.08 -20.34 -30.23
N VAL A 15 -50.61 -19.72 -29.15
CA VAL A 15 -52.03 -19.38 -28.81
C VAL A 15 -52.12 -19.28 -27.27
N LYS A 16 -52.74 -18.31 -26.57
CA LYS A 16 -53.68 -17.21 -26.88
C LYS A 16 -53.54 -16.13 -25.77
N ARG A 17 -53.64 -14.85 -26.13
CA ARG A 17 -53.93 -13.77 -25.17
C ARG A 17 -55.42 -13.83 -24.78
N ALA A 18 -55.71 -13.81 -23.48
CA ALA A 18 -57.03 -13.52 -22.94
C ALA A 18 -57.02 -12.13 -22.29
N GLY A 19 -58.12 -11.40 -22.49
CA GLY A 19 -58.27 -9.97 -22.24
C GLY A 19 -58.33 -9.56 -20.78
N ALA A 20 -58.22 -8.25 -20.60
CA ALA A 20 -58.30 -7.53 -19.34
C ALA A 20 -59.72 -7.57 -18.75
N CYS A 21 -59.80 -7.77 -17.43
CA CYS A 21 -60.88 -7.27 -16.59
C CYS A 21 -60.25 -6.57 -15.38
N GLU A 22 -60.75 -5.37 -15.10
CA GLU A 22 -60.39 -4.50 -14.00
C GLU A 22 -60.88 -5.05 -12.64
N GLY A 23 -60.11 -4.81 -11.58
CA GLY A 23 -60.60 -5.01 -10.21
C GLY A 23 -59.49 -5.26 -9.19
N LYS A 24 -59.09 -4.19 -8.49
CA LYS A 24 -58.51 -4.14 -7.13
C LYS A 24 -57.55 -5.27 -6.74
N ASP A 25 -56.26 -4.95 -6.63
CA ASP A 25 -55.51 -5.20 -5.39
C ASP A 25 -54.18 -4.43 -5.42
N ALA A 26 -53.90 -3.75 -4.31
CA ALA A 26 -52.69 -2.99 -4.09
C ALA A 26 -51.43 -3.87 -4.29
N PRO A 27 -50.27 -3.30 -4.71
CA PRO A 27 -49.04 -4.06 -4.78
C PRO A 27 -48.75 -4.69 -3.42
N PRO A 28 -48.28 -5.96 -3.38
CA PRO A 28 -48.06 -6.66 -2.12
C PRO A 28 -47.09 -5.84 -1.27
N PRO A 29 -47.33 -5.71 0.06
CA PRO A 29 -46.47 -4.92 0.90
C PRO A 29 -45.06 -5.47 0.78
N LYS A 30 -44.09 -4.59 0.46
CA LYS A 30 -42.67 -4.88 0.56
C LYS A 30 -42.46 -5.59 1.89
N ARG A 31 -42.06 -6.87 1.88
CA ARG A 31 -41.65 -7.58 3.09
C ARG A 31 -40.60 -6.70 3.76
N LYS A 32 -40.96 -6.06 4.88
CA LYS A 32 -40.01 -5.35 5.73
C LYS A 32 -38.99 -6.39 6.16
N ILE A 33 -37.78 -6.28 5.62
CA ILE A 33 -36.62 -7.00 6.14
C ILE A 33 -36.54 -6.60 7.62
N PRO A 34 -36.39 -7.55 8.56
CA PRO A 34 -36.22 -7.20 9.97
C PRO A 34 -35.01 -6.27 10.09
N SER A 35 -35.22 -5.02 10.50
CA SER A 35 -34.15 -4.07 10.76
C SER A 35 -33.47 -4.47 12.06
N ALA A 36 -32.41 -5.28 11.94
CA ALA A 36 -31.69 -5.84 13.07
C ALA A 36 -31.18 -4.76 14.04
N PHE A 37 -30.90 -3.54 13.58
CA PHE A 37 -30.35 -2.45 14.40
C PHE A 37 -31.38 -1.34 14.72
N GLN A 38 -32.68 -1.63 14.65
CA GLN A 38 -33.72 -0.64 14.93
C GLN A 38 -33.65 -0.17 16.39
N GLY A 39 -33.44 1.14 16.60
CA GLY A 39 -33.27 1.74 17.93
C GLY A 39 -31.84 1.72 18.46
N VAL A 40 -30.87 1.29 17.65
CA VAL A 40 -29.44 1.29 18.01
C VAL A 40 -28.74 2.49 17.35
N THR A 41 -28.08 3.30 18.17
CA THR A 41 -27.26 4.43 17.73
C THR A 41 -25.81 4.14 18.06
N VAL A 42 -24.97 4.03 17.04
CA VAL A 42 -23.58 3.60 17.17
C VAL A 42 -22.62 4.76 16.95
N HIS A 43 -21.69 4.94 17.88
CA HIS A 43 -20.49 5.75 17.66
C HIS A 43 -19.31 4.82 17.41
N ILE A 44 -18.62 4.97 16.28
CA ILE A 44 -17.44 4.15 15.94
C ILE A 44 -16.18 4.98 16.19
N LEU A 45 -15.30 4.49 17.04
CA LEU A 45 -14.01 5.12 17.29
C LEU A 45 -13.03 4.73 16.17
N PRO A 46 -12.53 5.67 15.34
CA PRO A 46 -11.73 5.32 14.16
C PRO A 46 -10.33 4.77 14.48
N ALA A 47 -9.84 5.01 15.70
CA ALA A 47 -8.53 4.56 16.15
C ALA A 47 -8.47 3.01 16.21
N GLY A 48 -7.50 2.41 15.51
CA GLY A 48 -7.34 0.95 15.39
C GLY A 48 -8.13 0.33 14.23
N ILE A 49 -9.39 0.71 14.04
CA ILE A 49 -10.26 0.14 12.99
C ILE A 49 -9.89 0.66 11.58
N GLY A 50 -9.51 1.94 11.48
CA GLY A 50 -9.14 2.59 10.22
C GLY A 50 -10.32 3.11 9.39
N ASN A 51 -10.14 4.27 8.75
CA ASN A 51 -11.21 5.06 8.13
C ASN A 51 -12.03 4.32 7.06
N ALA A 52 -11.39 3.47 6.25
CA ALA A 52 -12.08 2.71 5.20
C ALA A 52 -13.04 1.66 5.79
N LYS A 53 -12.63 0.97 6.87
CA LYS A 53 -13.49 0.01 7.57
C LYS A 53 -14.61 0.72 8.33
N CYS A 54 -14.33 1.86 8.97
CA CYS A 54 -15.37 2.67 9.60
C CYS A 54 -16.44 3.08 8.60
N GLN A 55 -16.07 3.53 7.39
CA GLN A 55 -17.05 3.89 6.36
C GLN A 55 -17.91 2.70 5.89
N ILE A 56 -17.33 1.50 5.82
CA ILE A 56 -18.07 0.27 5.48
C ILE A 56 -19.07 -0.06 6.58
N PHE A 57 -18.62 -0.09 7.84
CA PHE A 57 -19.49 -0.34 8.99
C PHE A 57 -20.60 0.71 9.10
N GLN A 58 -20.29 1.98 8.81
CA GLN A 58 -21.29 3.03 8.83
C GLN A 58 -22.40 2.79 7.80
N ARG A 59 -22.05 2.43 6.57
CA ARG A 59 -23.04 2.09 5.55
C ARG A 59 -23.87 0.87 5.95
N GLN A 60 -23.23 -0.14 6.53
CA GLN A 60 -23.91 -1.38 6.93
C GLN A 60 -24.87 -1.19 8.11
N ILE A 61 -24.52 -0.38 9.11
CA ILE A 61 -25.41 -0.04 10.23
C ILE A 61 -26.68 0.67 9.72
N VAL A 62 -26.51 1.69 8.87
CA VAL A 62 -27.64 2.45 8.30
C VAL A 62 -28.51 1.56 7.42
N GLN A 63 -27.90 0.68 6.61
CA GLN A 63 -28.63 -0.28 5.77
C GLN A 63 -29.45 -1.30 6.57
N ASN A 64 -29.04 -1.59 7.82
CA ASN A 64 -29.75 -2.51 8.70
C ASN A 64 -30.61 -1.78 9.76
N GLY A 65 -30.87 -0.48 9.58
CA GLY A 65 -31.84 0.30 10.35
C GLY A 65 -31.33 0.97 11.63
N GLY A 66 -30.01 1.01 11.83
CA GLY A 66 -29.37 1.74 12.95
C GLY A 66 -28.98 3.18 12.58
N GLN A 67 -28.68 3.98 13.60
CA GLN A 67 -28.21 5.37 13.48
C GLN A 67 -26.73 5.50 13.85
N ILE A 68 -26.08 6.56 13.38
CA ILE A 68 -24.65 6.78 13.57
C ILE A 68 -24.39 8.20 14.00
N GLU A 69 -23.58 8.34 15.04
CA GLU A 69 -23.17 9.64 15.54
C GLU A 69 -21.66 9.85 15.39
N SER A 70 -21.31 11.08 14.99
CA SER A 70 -19.92 11.48 14.76
C SER A 70 -19.15 11.77 16.05
N SER A 71 -19.86 11.91 17.17
CA SER A 71 -19.32 12.15 18.50
C SER A 71 -20.18 11.47 19.55
N LEU A 72 -19.65 11.28 20.76
CA LEU A 72 -20.40 10.74 21.88
C LEU A 72 -21.45 11.78 22.32
N CYS A 73 -22.73 11.44 22.19
CA CYS A 73 -23.86 12.28 22.58
C CYS A 73 -24.95 11.44 23.26
N PRO A 74 -25.95 12.05 23.94
CA PRO A 74 -26.93 11.32 24.75
C PRO A 74 -27.79 10.30 23.98
N THR A 75 -27.81 10.36 22.64
CA THR A 75 -28.54 9.42 21.79
C THR A 75 -27.75 8.17 21.44
N VAL A 76 -26.44 8.12 21.74
CA VAL A 76 -25.56 6.97 21.48
C VAL A 76 -25.86 5.86 22.48
N THR A 77 -26.13 4.65 21.98
CA THR A 77 -26.36 3.47 22.81
C THR A 77 -25.17 2.51 22.79
N HIS A 78 -24.36 2.52 21.73
CA HIS A 78 -23.22 1.62 21.57
C HIS A 78 -21.99 2.37 21.05
N VAL A 79 -20.84 2.18 21.70
CA VAL A 79 -19.54 2.66 21.23
C VAL A 79 -18.72 1.47 20.75
N VAL A 80 -18.34 1.48 19.48
CA VAL A 80 -17.57 0.39 18.85
C VAL A 80 -16.11 0.80 18.69
N VAL A 81 -15.22 -0.03 19.23
CA VAL A 81 -13.76 0.16 19.21
C VAL A 81 -13.05 -1.03 18.58
N ASP A 82 -11.77 -0.87 18.24
CA ASP A 82 -10.95 -1.96 17.71
C ASP A 82 -10.86 -3.14 18.70
N ASP A 83 -10.70 -4.37 18.21
CA ASP A 83 -10.64 -5.57 19.06
C ASP A 83 -9.44 -5.57 20.03
N HIS A 84 -8.38 -4.84 19.69
CA HIS A 84 -7.18 -4.67 20.50
C HIS A 84 -7.19 -3.36 21.32
N MET A 85 -8.30 -2.62 21.33
CA MET A 85 -8.46 -1.40 22.15
C MET A 85 -8.70 -1.77 23.61
N ASP A 86 -7.91 -1.18 24.51
CA ASP A 86 -8.15 -1.24 25.95
C ASP A 86 -9.12 -0.14 26.44
N CYS A 87 -9.74 -0.35 27.60
CA CYS A 87 -10.78 0.53 28.14
C CYS A 87 -10.25 1.94 28.47
N ASP A 88 -9.09 2.04 29.13
CA ASP A 88 -8.48 3.31 29.53
C ASP A 88 -8.13 4.17 28.31
N ARG A 89 -7.62 3.55 27.25
CA ARG A 89 -7.32 4.21 25.99
C ARG A 89 -8.60 4.63 25.25
N ALA A 90 -9.65 3.81 25.26
CA ALA A 90 -10.93 4.16 24.68
C ALA A 90 -11.55 5.40 25.37
N LEU A 91 -11.55 5.42 26.71
CA LEU A 91 -12.02 6.55 27.52
C LEU A 91 -11.24 7.85 27.23
N ARG A 92 -9.91 7.77 27.16
CA ARG A 92 -9.04 8.92 26.80
C ARG A 92 -9.34 9.47 25.41
N LEU A 93 -9.58 8.59 24.44
CA LEU A 93 -9.88 8.99 23.05
C LEU A 93 -11.29 9.58 22.92
N LEU A 94 -12.23 9.11 23.74
CA LEU A 94 -13.59 9.67 23.86
C LEU A 94 -13.64 10.95 24.70
N LYS A 95 -12.54 11.31 25.39
CA LYS A 95 -12.41 12.46 26.29
C LYS A 95 -13.44 12.44 27.44
N VAL A 96 -13.69 11.25 27.99
CA VAL A 96 -14.58 11.06 29.13
C VAL A 96 -13.90 10.23 30.21
N ASP A 97 -14.13 10.56 31.48
CA ASP A 97 -13.58 9.81 32.61
C ASP A 97 -14.37 8.51 32.86
N ARG A 98 -15.66 8.50 32.52
CA ARG A 98 -16.56 7.32 32.58
C ARG A 98 -17.58 7.37 31.44
N LEU A 99 -17.99 6.23 30.91
CA LEU A 99 -19.09 6.17 29.93
C LEU A 99 -20.43 6.52 30.60
N PRO A 100 -21.36 7.18 29.88
CA PRO A 100 -22.71 7.41 30.38
C PRO A 100 -23.45 6.10 30.70
N SER A 101 -24.29 6.12 31.73
CA SER A 101 -25.10 4.96 32.13
C SER A 101 -26.01 4.49 30.99
N GLY A 102 -25.88 3.22 30.60
CA GLY A 102 -26.66 2.62 29.49
C GLY A 102 -25.96 2.62 28.13
N VAL A 103 -24.69 3.02 28.05
CA VAL A 103 -23.88 2.94 26.83
C VAL A 103 -22.90 1.77 26.89
N TYR A 104 -22.96 0.89 25.89
CA TYR A 104 -22.07 -0.28 25.80
C TYR A 104 -20.78 0.05 25.06
N LEU A 105 -19.62 -0.32 25.63
CA LEU A 105 -18.31 -0.21 24.98
C LEU A 105 -17.90 -1.57 24.42
N LEU A 106 -17.99 -1.73 23.09
CA LEU A 106 -17.91 -3.02 22.42
C LEU A 106 -16.77 -3.11 21.40
N LYS A 107 -16.22 -4.31 21.26
CA LYS A 107 -15.25 -4.63 20.20
C LYS A 107 -15.91 -4.66 18.81
N CYS A 108 -15.17 -4.32 17.76
CA CYS A 108 -15.67 -4.27 16.39
C CYS A 108 -16.05 -5.65 15.81
N THR A 109 -15.54 -6.72 16.40
CA THR A 109 -16.00 -8.10 16.20
C THR A 109 -17.49 -8.27 16.47
N TRP A 110 -18.05 -7.65 17.52
CA TRP A 110 -19.49 -7.70 17.80
C TRP A 110 -20.30 -7.17 16.62
N LEU A 111 -19.92 -5.99 16.12
CA LEU A 111 -20.60 -5.36 14.99
C LEU A 111 -20.51 -6.22 13.72
N SER A 112 -19.34 -6.80 13.47
CA SER A 112 -19.12 -7.68 12.33
C SER A 112 -20.00 -8.94 12.39
N THR A 113 -20.12 -9.55 13.56
CA THR A 113 -20.92 -10.77 13.77
C THR A 113 -22.42 -10.46 13.73
N CYS A 114 -22.88 -9.36 14.33
CA CYS A 114 -24.28 -8.91 14.24
C CYS A 114 -24.73 -8.67 12.79
N ILE A 115 -23.85 -8.07 11.97
CA ILE A 115 -24.13 -7.82 10.54
C ILE A 115 -24.18 -9.14 9.76
N SER A 116 -23.25 -10.06 10.03
CA SER A 116 -23.20 -11.38 9.37
C SER A 116 -24.43 -12.23 9.69
N GLU A 117 -24.87 -12.23 10.94
CA GLU A 117 -26.00 -13.04 11.41
C GLU A 117 -27.36 -12.36 11.27
N LYS A 118 -27.38 -11.08 10.84
CA LYS A 118 -28.59 -10.26 10.66
C LYS A 118 -29.48 -10.18 11.91
N ARG A 119 -28.87 -10.21 13.10
CA ARG A 119 -29.53 -10.08 14.41
C ARG A 119 -28.61 -9.36 15.40
N LEU A 120 -29.18 -8.70 16.40
CA LEU A 120 -28.41 -8.20 17.53
C LEU A 120 -27.98 -9.38 18.41
N LEU A 121 -26.68 -9.43 18.70
CA LEU A 121 -26.07 -10.42 19.58
C LEU A 121 -25.94 -9.85 20.98
N ASP A 122 -25.91 -10.74 21.96
CA ASP A 122 -25.61 -10.39 23.34
C ASP A 122 -24.24 -9.68 23.42
N THR A 123 -24.16 -8.69 24.30
CA THR A 123 -23.03 -7.77 24.42
C THR A 123 -21.98 -8.25 25.42
N ALA A 124 -22.31 -9.22 26.28
CA ALA A 124 -21.46 -9.70 27.37
C ALA A 124 -20.07 -10.19 26.91
N ASP A 125 -20.01 -10.98 25.84
CA ASP A 125 -18.75 -11.55 25.34
C ASP A 125 -17.85 -10.55 24.59
N TYR A 126 -18.38 -9.35 24.30
CA TYR A 126 -17.73 -8.35 23.47
C TYR A 126 -17.53 -7.01 24.18
N SER A 127 -18.03 -6.89 25.40
CA SER A 127 -17.93 -5.68 26.20
C SER A 127 -16.56 -5.56 26.86
N LEU A 128 -16.02 -4.33 26.83
CA LEU A 128 -14.81 -3.96 27.58
C LEU A 128 -15.14 -3.47 29.00
N LEU A 129 -16.43 -3.33 29.33
CA LEU A 129 -16.94 -2.94 30.65
C LEU A 129 -18.05 -3.92 31.07
N ASN A 130 -17.86 -4.57 32.21
CA ASN A 130 -18.88 -5.47 32.77
C ASN A 130 -19.80 -4.64 33.70
N PRO A 131 -21.15 -4.68 33.55
CA PRO A 131 -22.04 -3.91 34.43
C PRO A 131 -22.08 -4.36 35.90
N ASP A 132 -21.46 -5.49 36.28
CA ASP A 132 -21.60 -6.09 37.62
C ASP A 132 -20.26 -6.31 38.37
N LYS A 133 -19.44 -5.26 38.50
CA LYS A 133 -18.40 -5.20 39.54
C LYS A 133 -18.20 -3.77 40.04
N ASP A 134 -19.22 -3.26 40.74
CA ASP A 134 -19.11 -2.17 41.72
C ASP A 134 -20.31 -2.24 42.67
N MET A 135 -20.48 -3.41 43.31
CA MET A 135 -21.42 -3.61 44.42
C MET A 135 -20.77 -4.58 45.40
N GLU A 136 -19.77 -4.10 46.15
CA GLU A 136 -19.46 -4.52 47.52
C GLU A 136 -18.23 -3.74 48.02
N THR A 137 -18.47 -2.61 48.67
CA THR A 137 -17.82 -2.22 49.95
C THR A 137 -18.26 -0.82 50.38
N THR A 138 -19.52 -0.70 50.79
CA THR A 138 -19.93 0.32 51.78
C THR A 138 -20.96 -0.32 52.71
N LYS A 139 -20.48 -0.90 53.81
CA LYS A 139 -21.24 -0.94 55.05
C LYS A 139 -20.53 -0.03 56.04
N ASP A 140 -21.16 1.11 56.27
CA ASP A 140 -20.82 2.04 57.34
C ASP A 140 -20.90 1.37 58.72
N GLY A 141 -20.01 1.81 59.59
CA GLY A 141 -19.92 1.38 60.99
C GLY A 141 -18.95 2.23 61.82
N VAL A 142 -19.23 3.54 61.92
CA VAL A 142 -18.97 4.46 63.06
C VAL A 142 -17.54 4.52 63.67
N LYS A 143 -16.84 5.66 63.54
CA LYS A 143 -16.58 6.66 64.61
C LYS A 143 -15.52 7.71 64.22
N GLU A 144 -15.77 8.91 64.73
CA GLU A 144 -14.99 10.16 64.79
C GLU A 144 -13.46 10.00 64.88
N ASP A 145 -12.68 10.85 64.22
CA ASP A 145 -12.20 12.09 64.84
C ASP A 145 -11.27 12.95 63.96
N MET A 146 -11.57 14.25 64.02
CA MET A 146 -10.69 15.43 64.13
C MET A 146 -9.75 15.92 63.01
N LEU A 147 -9.89 17.23 62.85
CA LEU A 147 -9.33 18.21 61.93
C LEU A 147 -8.00 18.79 62.45
N ASN A 148 -7.30 19.49 61.54
CA ASN A 148 -6.26 20.54 61.75
C ASN A 148 -4.83 20.04 62.00
N SER A 149 -3.78 20.56 61.35
CA SER A 149 -3.54 21.97 61.04
C SER A 149 -2.40 22.16 60.03
N ILE A 150 -2.60 23.14 59.13
CA ILE A 150 -1.60 23.89 58.34
C ILE A 150 -0.84 24.80 59.35
N PRO A 151 0.49 25.10 59.25
CA PRO A 151 1.04 25.92 58.15
C PRO A 151 2.53 25.80 57.73
N LEU A 152 2.77 26.14 56.44
CA LEU A 152 4.02 26.68 55.86
C LEU A 152 4.30 28.11 56.40
N PRO A 153 5.40 28.84 56.09
CA PRO A 153 6.57 28.59 55.22
C PRO A 153 7.93 29.07 55.82
N ALA A 154 9.04 28.88 55.06
CA ALA A 154 9.98 29.94 54.62
C ALA A 154 11.49 29.57 54.67
N THR A 155 12.11 29.69 53.48
CA THR A 155 13.44 30.29 53.19
C THR A 155 14.70 29.77 53.91
N GLN A 156 15.70 29.25 53.17
CA GLN A 156 16.85 30.00 52.61
C GLN A 156 18.03 29.09 52.19
N ASP A 157 18.58 29.40 51.02
CA ASP A 157 19.98 29.38 50.57
C ASP A 157 20.93 28.16 50.65
N MET A 158 21.46 27.88 49.44
CA MET A 158 22.85 27.64 49.03
C MET A 158 23.73 26.62 49.79
N LYS A 159 24.12 25.55 49.07
CA LYS A 159 25.52 25.22 48.68
C LYS A 159 25.62 23.82 48.04
N GLN A 160 26.20 23.74 46.83
CA GLN A 160 27.07 22.62 46.42
C GLN A 160 28.52 22.95 46.88
N PRO A 161 29.54 22.08 46.76
CA PRO A 161 29.63 20.72 46.20
C PRO A 161 30.37 19.73 47.13
N ILE A 162 30.58 18.47 46.71
CA ILE A 162 31.88 17.73 46.72
C ILE A 162 31.65 16.25 46.35
N SER A 163 32.67 15.73 45.69
CA SER A 163 32.94 14.42 45.09
C SER A 163 32.66 13.17 45.94
N ASP A 164 32.38 12.04 45.27
CA ASP A 164 33.36 10.95 45.25
C ASP A 164 33.04 9.88 44.20
N GLU A 165 34.09 9.45 43.51
CA GLU A 165 34.14 8.26 42.67
C GLU A 165 34.21 7.00 43.54
N THR A 166 33.49 5.94 43.17
CA THR A 166 33.97 4.57 43.41
C THR A 166 33.32 3.57 42.45
N LYS A 167 34.18 2.81 41.75
CA LYS A 167 33.85 1.61 40.97
C LYS A 167 33.68 0.40 41.89
N SER A 168 32.79 -0.55 41.53
CA SER A 168 33.10 -1.99 41.40
C SER A 168 31.85 -2.84 41.07
N ASP A 169 32.02 -3.73 40.08
CA ASP A 169 31.53 -5.12 39.89
C ASP A 169 30.04 -5.48 40.17
N GLU A 170 29.27 -5.89 39.16
CA GLU A 170 29.16 -7.24 38.55
C GLU A 170 28.23 -8.18 39.35
N SER A 171 27.01 -8.43 38.82
CA SER A 171 26.44 -9.79 38.61
C SER A 171 24.94 -9.74 38.28
N THR A 172 24.62 -10.26 37.09
CA THR A 172 23.44 -11.06 36.68
C THR A 172 22.16 -11.03 37.53
N GLU A 173 21.02 -10.73 36.87
CA GLU A 173 19.89 -11.66 36.83
C GLU A 173 18.92 -11.34 35.67
N THR A 174 18.68 -12.36 34.85
CA THR A 174 17.75 -12.40 33.73
C THR A 174 16.32 -12.62 34.23
N VAL A 175 15.38 -11.78 33.81
CA VAL A 175 13.97 -12.18 33.72
C VAL A 175 13.47 -11.90 32.30
N ASP A 176 13.25 -13.01 31.61
CA ASP A 176 12.74 -13.17 30.26
C ASP A 176 11.25 -12.80 30.27
N THR A 177 10.84 -11.84 29.44
CA THR A 177 9.44 -11.73 29.01
C THR A 177 9.42 -11.25 27.57
N LYS A 178 9.43 -12.25 26.69
CA LYS A 178 9.26 -12.10 25.24
C LYS A 178 7.81 -11.77 24.95
N ASP A 179 7.55 -10.56 24.46
CA ASP A 179 6.39 -10.29 23.61
C ASP A 179 6.84 -9.43 22.41
N ASP A 180 7.24 -10.14 21.35
CA ASP A 180 7.69 -9.58 20.08
C ASP A 180 6.48 -9.14 19.23
N PHE A 181 5.95 -7.94 19.53
CA PHE A 181 5.16 -7.21 18.54
C PHE A 181 6.09 -6.61 17.48
N LYS A 182 5.87 -6.97 16.21
CA LYS A 182 6.61 -6.48 15.04
C LYS A 182 5.78 -5.46 14.28
N ASP A 183 6.24 -4.21 14.34
CA ASP A 183 5.64 -3.08 13.65
C ASP A 183 6.15 -2.95 12.20
N GLU A 184 5.34 -2.23 11.44
CA GLU A 184 5.19 -2.03 9.99
C GLU A 184 6.44 -1.85 9.07
N TYR A 185 7.68 -1.88 9.57
CA TYR A 185 8.85 -1.62 8.71
C TYR A 185 10.08 -2.51 8.96
N GLY A 186 9.96 -3.57 9.76
CA GLY A 186 11.05 -4.54 9.93
C GLY A 186 12.28 -3.96 10.65
N VAL A 187 12.03 -3.12 11.66
CA VAL A 187 13.02 -2.53 12.56
C VAL A 187 13.08 -3.43 13.80
N SER A 188 14.29 -3.87 14.22
CA SER A 188 14.45 -4.66 15.45
C SER A 188 14.09 -3.80 16.67
N GLN A 189 13.62 -4.38 17.79
CA GLN A 189 13.42 -3.62 19.04
C GLN A 189 14.70 -2.89 19.49
N SER A 190 15.87 -3.44 19.16
CA SER A 190 17.16 -2.79 19.37
C SER A 190 17.34 -1.51 18.54
N ASP A 191 16.93 -1.55 17.27
CA ASP A 191 16.94 -0.38 16.37
C ASP A 191 15.91 0.67 16.79
N LEU A 192 14.76 0.26 17.35
CA LEU A 192 13.74 1.15 17.91
C LEU A 192 14.25 1.84 19.19
N LYS A 193 14.94 1.11 20.06
CA LYS A 193 15.63 1.67 21.25
C LYS A 193 16.75 2.65 20.85
N ALA A 194 17.51 2.36 19.78
CA ALA A 194 18.51 3.29 19.25
C ALA A 194 17.87 4.57 18.68
N LEU A 195 16.69 4.45 18.04
CA LEU A 195 15.92 5.59 17.54
C LEU A 195 15.37 6.48 18.67
N ILE A 196 14.95 5.88 19.79
CA ILE A 196 14.38 6.60 20.95
C ILE A 196 15.48 7.25 21.80
N SER A 197 16.65 6.62 21.91
CA SER A 197 17.78 7.11 22.74
C SER A 197 18.72 8.09 22.02
N GLY A 198 18.60 8.25 20.69
CA GLY A 198 19.41 9.19 19.92
C GLY A 198 20.90 8.82 19.78
N LEU A 199 21.31 7.64 20.24
CA LEU A 199 22.65 7.11 20.10
C LEU A 199 22.67 6.05 18.99
N HIS A 200 23.30 6.38 17.86
CA HIS A 200 23.62 5.40 16.82
C HIS A 200 25.03 4.84 17.04
N SER A 201 25.16 3.52 17.02
CA SER A 201 26.43 2.85 16.79
C SER A 201 26.94 3.21 15.39
N LYS A 202 28.15 3.77 15.32
CA LYS A 202 28.87 4.05 14.07
C LYS A 202 29.34 2.74 13.43
N ASP A 203 28.45 1.98 12.78
CA ASP A 203 28.76 1.06 11.68
C ASP A 203 27.52 0.24 11.28
N GLU A 204 26.71 0.76 10.35
CA GLU A 204 25.86 -0.11 9.52
C GLU A 204 26.54 -0.27 8.16
N THR A 205 26.98 -1.49 7.84
CA THR A 205 27.66 -1.77 6.58
C THR A 205 26.71 -1.55 5.38
N PRO A 206 27.14 -0.87 4.30
CA PRO A 206 26.30 -0.55 3.13
C PRO A 206 25.66 -1.78 2.46
N ARG A 207 26.18 -2.98 2.70
CA ARG A 207 25.78 -4.23 2.03
C ARG A 207 24.36 -4.69 2.36
N LYS A 208 23.71 -4.18 3.42
CA LYS A 208 22.34 -4.57 3.82
C LYS A 208 21.26 -4.14 2.82
N TRP A 209 21.50 -3.10 2.02
CA TRP A 209 20.48 -2.47 1.18
C TRP A 209 20.57 -2.92 -0.27
N VAL A 210 19.43 -3.28 -0.86
CA VAL A 210 19.32 -3.68 -2.27
C VAL A 210 19.90 -2.61 -3.19
N CYS A 211 19.60 -1.33 -2.91
CA CYS A 211 20.09 -0.22 -3.71
C CYS A 211 21.60 0.05 -3.60
N ALA A 212 22.30 -0.55 -2.64
CA ALA A 212 23.75 -0.47 -2.52
C ALA A 212 24.46 -1.60 -3.28
N GLN A 213 23.72 -2.60 -3.74
CA GLN A 213 24.23 -3.79 -4.43
C GLN A 213 23.95 -3.71 -5.94
N SER A 214 24.88 -4.22 -6.74
CA SER A 214 24.69 -4.36 -8.19
C SER A 214 23.73 -5.50 -8.49
N SER A 215 22.75 -5.29 -9.37
CA SER A 215 21.95 -6.41 -9.91
C SER A 215 22.71 -7.25 -10.93
N GLN A 216 23.86 -6.78 -11.43
CA GLN A 216 24.65 -7.48 -12.46
C GLN A 216 25.71 -8.41 -11.89
N SER A 217 25.96 -8.41 -10.58
CA SER A 217 26.76 -9.47 -9.98
C SER A 217 26.04 -10.79 -10.24
N LYS A 218 26.49 -11.52 -11.27
CA LYS A 218 25.93 -12.81 -11.67
C LYS A 218 26.05 -13.74 -10.48
N VAL A 219 24.96 -13.89 -9.74
CA VAL A 219 24.79 -15.01 -8.84
C VAL A 219 23.92 -15.98 -9.59
N ASP A 220 24.48 -17.12 -9.95
CA ASP A 220 23.66 -18.21 -10.48
C ASP A 220 22.52 -18.45 -9.49
N ASN A 221 21.29 -18.47 -9.98
CA ASN A 221 20.14 -18.69 -9.12
C ASN A 221 20.07 -20.18 -8.76
N HIS A 222 20.84 -20.56 -7.76
CA HIS A 222 20.89 -21.92 -7.20
C HIS A 222 19.55 -22.38 -6.62
N ASN A 223 18.62 -21.45 -6.36
CA ASN A 223 17.35 -21.69 -5.66
C ASN A 223 16.13 -21.46 -6.58
N LYS A 224 16.31 -21.55 -7.91
CA LYS A 224 15.26 -21.28 -8.91
C LYS A 224 13.97 -22.06 -8.66
N HIS A 225 14.08 -23.36 -8.40
CA HIS A 225 12.94 -24.24 -8.12
C HIS A 225 12.08 -23.78 -6.92
N ILE A 226 12.68 -23.10 -5.94
CA ILE A 226 11.99 -22.53 -4.78
C ILE A 226 11.43 -21.14 -5.10
N ALA A 227 12.27 -20.30 -5.71
CA ALA A 227 11.93 -18.93 -6.06
C ALA A 227 10.70 -18.88 -6.99
N ASP A 228 10.64 -19.75 -8.00
CA ASP A 228 9.54 -19.77 -8.99
C ASP A 228 8.19 -20.09 -8.32
N LYS A 229 8.15 -21.02 -7.36
CA LYS A 229 6.93 -21.37 -6.61
C LYS A 229 6.48 -20.26 -5.66
N LEU A 230 7.42 -19.62 -4.95
CA LEU A 230 7.10 -18.49 -4.09
C LEU A 230 6.67 -17.25 -4.90
N GLU A 231 7.15 -17.11 -6.14
CA GLU A 231 6.74 -16.04 -7.04
C GLU A 231 5.27 -16.18 -7.46
N VAL A 232 4.77 -17.40 -7.65
CA VAL A 232 3.33 -17.67 -7.88
C VAL A 232 2.48 -17.16 -6.71
N LEU A 233 2.89 -17.41 -5.47
CA LEU A 233 2.20 -16.88 -4.29
C LEU A 233 2.28 -15.36 -4.19
N ALA A 234 3.43 -14.76 -4.51
CA ALA A 234 3.56 -13.31 -4.54
C ALA A 234 2.55 -12.67 -5.49
N LYS A 235 2.40 -13.24 -6.69
CA LYS A 235 1.42 -12.79 -7.70
C LYS A 235 -0.02 -12.97 -7.20
N ALA A 236 -0.35 -14.14 -6.63
CA ALA A 236 -1.70 -14.39 -6.13
C ALA A 236 -2.11 -13.45 -4.98
N TYR A 237 -1.22 -13.19 -4.02
CA TYR A 237 -1.50 -12.23 -2.95
C TYR A 237 -1.61 -10.79 -3.47
N THR A 238 -0.86 -10.44 -4.52
CA THR A 238 -1.00 -9.15 -5.20
C THR A 238 -2.41 -8.99 -5.77
N HIS A 239 -2.95 -10.03 -6.43
CA HIS A 239 -4.30 -10.01 -7.00
C HIS A 239 -5.40 -9.99 -5.93
N GLN A 240 -5.18 -10.62 -4.78
CA GLN A 240 -6.12 -10.58 -3.64
C GLN A 240 -6.11 -9.23 -2.91
N GLY A 241 -5.21 -8.30 -3.27
CA GLY A 241 -5.04 -7.03 -2.58
C GLY A 241 -4.25 -7.12 -1.26
N ASP A 242 -3.69 -8.29 -0.93
CA ASP A 242 -2.81 -8.44 0.22
C ASP A 242 -1.38 -8.00 -0.12
N ARG A 243 -1.22 -6.67 -0.09
CA ARG A 243 0.03 -6.00 -0.46
C ARG A 243 1.19 -6.37 0.47
N TRP A 244 0.91 -6.72 1.73
CA TRP A 244 1.93 -7.02 2.74
C TRP A 244 2.51 -8.41 2.55
N ARG A 245 1.65 -9.43 2.39
CA ARG A 245 2.11 -10.79 2.07
C ARG A 245 2.81 -10.81 0.72
N ALA A 246 2.22 -10.20 -0.31
CA ALA A 246 2.84 -10.10 -1.63
C ALA A 246 4.27 -9.54 -1.55
N LEU A 247 4.46 -8.42 -0.84
CA LEU A 247 5.77 -7.83 -0.62
C LEU A 247 6.74 -8.77 0.12
N GLY A 248 6.27 -9.44 1.16
CA GLY A 248 7.08 -10.41 1.90
C GLY A 248 7.61 -11.54 1.01
N TYR A 249 6.74 -12.11 0.16
CA TYR A 249 7.16 -13.12 -0.82
C TYR A 249 8.11 -12.54 -1.87
N SER A 250 7.86 -11.34 -2.41
CA SER A 250 8.77 -10.72 -3.38
C SER A 250 10.19 -10.51 -2.81
N LYS A 251 10.29 -10.06 -1.55
CA LYS A 251 11.59 -9.92 -0.87
C LYS A 251 12.29 -11.26 -0.69
N ALA A 252 11.55 -12.30 -0.27
CA ALA A 252 12.10 -13.65 -0.12
C ALA A 252 12.56 -14.22 -1.47
N VAL A 253 11.77 -14.07 -2.54
CA VAL A 253 12.14 -14.49 -3.90
C VAL A 253 13.44 -13.82 -4.35
N ASN A 254 13.58 -12.51 -4.14
CA ASN A 254 14.81 -11.80 -4.50
C ASN A 254 16.02 -12.24 -3.67
N ALA A 255 15.84 -12.49 -2.37
CA ALA A 255 16.89 -13.04 -1.52
C ALA A 255 17.32 -14.45 -1.97
N LEU A 256 16.38 -15.30 -2.36
CA LEU A 256 16.67 -16.63 -2.89
C LEU A 256 17.41 -16.59 -4.22
N LYS A 257 16.98 -15.71 -5.14
CA LYS A 257 17.60 -15.51 -6.46
C LYS A 257 19.06 -15.05 -6.35
N SER A 258 19.39 -14.29 -5.31
CA SER A 258 20.72 -13.74 -5.05
C SER A 258 21.55 -14.56 -4.05
N TYR A 259 21.02 -15.66 -3.51
CA TYR A 259 21.74 -16.49 -2.56
C TYR A 259 22.76 -17.38 -3.28
N HIS A 260 24.02 -17.30 -2.83
CA HIS A 260 25.21 -17.83 -3.48
C HIS A 260 25.32 -19.37 -3.56
N LYS A 261 24.40 -20.11 -2.95
CA LYS A 261 24.40 -21.58 -2.96
C LYS A 261 22.99 -22.14 -2.85
N PRO A 262 22.77 -23.43 -3.15
CA PRO A 262 21.51 -24.10 -2.85
C PRO A 262 21.28 -24.11 -1.34
N ILE A 263 20.06 -23.78 -0.90
CA ILE A 263 19.66 -23.97 0.49
C ILE A 263 19.53 -25.46 0.74
N MET A 264 20.07 -25.94 1.86
CA MET A 264 19.99 -27.36 2.23
C MET A 264 19.32 -27.59 3.58
N SER A 265 19.16 -26.56 4.41
CA SER A 265 18.57 -26.69 5.75
C SER A 265 17.64 -25.56 6.14
N TYR A 266 16.82 -25.81 7.18
CA TYR A 266 15.88 -24.84 7.73
C TYR A 266 16.61 -23.67 8.41
N GLU A 267 17.67 -24.00 9.16
CA GLU A 267 18.50 -23.02 9.88
C GLU A 267 19.22 -22.12 8.88
N GLU A 268 19.68 -22.68 7.76
CA GLU A 268 20.25 -21.92 6.67
C GLU A 268 19.21 -20.97 6.07
N ALA A 269 18.01 -21.46 5.74
CA ALA A 269 16.94 -20.60 5.21
C ALA A 269 16.60 -19.45 6.16
N CYS A 270 16.56 -19.68 7.47
CA CYS A 270 16.29 -18.64 8.47
C CYS A 270 17.40 -17.59 8.60
N LYS A 271 18.64 -17.91 8.22
CA LYS A 271 19.76 -16.96 8.24
C LYS A 271 19.74 -16.01 7.05
N ILE A 272 18.96 -16.30 6.01
CA ILE A 272 18.84 -15.45 4.83
C ILE A 272 18.00 -14.22 5.19
N GLN A 273 18.57 -13.04 4.94
CA GLN A 273 17.88 -11.78 5.11
C GLN A 273 16.57 -11.78 4.28
N ALA A 274 15.46 -11.39 4.93
CA ALA A 274 14.08 -11.45 4.41
C ALA A 274 13.36 -12.81 4.48
N ILE A 275 14.01 -13.88 4.94
CA ILE A 275 13.36 -15.18 5.18
C ILE A 275 13.24 -15.42 6.69
N GLY A 276 12.02 -15.28 7.22
CA GLY A 276 11.70 -15.65 8.61
C GLY A 276 11.20 -17.09 8.73
N LYS A 277 10.99 -17.56 9.97
CA LYS A 277 10.52 -18.94 10.30
C LYS A 277 9.42 -19.45 9.37
N LYS A 278 8.31 -18.70 9.24
CA LYS A 278 7.16 -19.06 8.38
C LYS A 278 7.48 -19.17 6.89
N MET A 279 8.50 -18.46 6.42
CA MET A 279 8.96 -18.52 5.04
C MET A 279 9.92 -19.69 4.86
N ALA A 280 10.84 -19.89 5.82
CA ALA A 280 11.72 -21.05 5.87
C ALA A 280 10.93 -22.37 5.89
N ASP A 281 9.80 -22.45 6.61
CA ASP A 281 8.92 -23.64 6.58
C ASP A 281 8.45 -23.98 5.15
N LYS A 282 8.13 -22.96 4.35
CA LYS A 282 7.67 -23.13 2.96
C LYS A 282 8.82 -23.47 2.03
N VAL A 283 9.99 -22.87 2.24
CA VAL A 283 11.23 -23.22 1.54
C VAL A 283 11.51 -24.71 1.76
N MET A 284 11.46 -25.19 3.02
CA MET A 284 11.66 -26.60 3.35
C MET A 284 10.56 -27.51 2.77
N GLU A 285 9.30 -27.07 2.76
CA GLU A 285 8.21 -27.83 2.12
C GLU A 285 8.50 -28.03 0.62
N ILE A 286 8.92 -26.97 -0.08
CA ILE A 286 9.27 -27.04 -1.50
C ILE A 286 10.48 -27.94 -1.71
N MET A 287 11.51 -27.86 -0.86
CA MET A 287 12.69 -28.71 -1.02
C MET A 287 12.38 -30.19 -0.80
N LYS A 288 11.53 -30.51 0.19
CA LYS A 288 11.18 -31.91 0.52
C LYS A 288 10.23 -32.53 -0.48
N SER A 289 9.21 -31.78 -0.89
CA SER A 289 8.11 -32.32 -1.72
C SER A 289 8.23 -31.95 -3.20
N GLY A 290 9.15 -31.05 -3.54
CA GLY A 290 9.17 -30.41 -4.85
C GLY A 290 7.95 -29.52 -5.09
N HIS A 291 7.09 -29.26 -4.08
CA HIS A 291 5.81 -28.56 -4.24
C HIS A 291 5.45 -27.69 -3.03
N LEU A 292 4.45 -26.83 -3.20
CA LEU A 292 3.90 -26.03 -2.13
C LEU A 292 2.38 -26.13 -2.16
N ARG A 293 1.81 -26.87 -1.19
CA ARG A 293 0.37 -27.17 -1.14
C ARG A 293 -0.52 -25.93 -1.15
N LYS A 294 0.00 -24.82 -0.64
CA LYS A 294 -0.72 -23.55 -0.64
C LYS A 294 -1.06 -23.06 -2.05
N ILE A 295 -0.27 -23.43 -3.06
CA ILE A 295 -0.50 -23.06 -4.46
C ILE A 295 -1.77 -23.71 -5.00
N ASP A 296 -2.07 -24.95 -4.61
CA ASP A 296 -3.24 -25.70 -5.10
C ASP A 296 -4.57 -25.05 -4.67
N HIS A 297 -4.53 -24.31 -3.56
CA HIS A 297 -5.69 -23.61 -3.00
C HIS A 297 -5.78 -22.14 -3.46
N LEU A 298 -4.94 -21.72 -4.41
CA LEU A 298 -5.01 -20.39 -5.02
C LEU A 298 -6.09 -20.37 -6.10
N GLY A 299 -7.36 -20.42 -5.72
CA GLY A 299 -8.40 -20.36 -6.74
C GLY A 299 -9.81 -20.76 -6.35
N GLU A 300 -10.16 -20.90 -5.07
CA GLU A 300 -11.57 -21.09 -4.71
C GLU A 300 -12.38 -19.89 -5.21
N ALA A 301 -13.21 -20.16 -6.23
CA ALA A 301 -13.80 -19.17 -7.10
C ALA A 301 -14.92 -18.41 -6.36
N VAL A 302 -14.66 -17.15 -6.01
CA VAL A 302 -15.70 -16.23 -5.51
C VAL A 302 -16.76 -16.06 -6.60
N PRO A 303 -18.07 -16.29 -6.37
CA PRO A 303 -19.13 -16.06 -7.36
C PRO A 303 -19.01 -14.65 -8.01
N GLY A 304 -18.95 -14.56 -9.34
CA GLY A 304 -18.69 -13.29 -10.06
C GLY A 304 -18.29 -13.46 -11.53
N PHE A 305 -17.81 -12.39 -12.18
CA PHE A 305 -17.31 -12.41 -13.57
C PHE A 305 -16.19 -13.45 -13.73
N ARG A 306 -16.20 -14.23 -14.82
CA ARG A 306 -15.26 -15.32 -15.06
C ARG A 306 -14.44 -15.16 -16.34
N THR A 307 -14.94 -14.38 -17.27
CA THR A 307 -14.32 -14.15 -18.58
C THR A 307 -14.16 -12.66 -18.85
N LEU A 308 -13.25 -12.29 -19.76
CA LEU A 308 -13.18 -10.91 -20.25
C LEU A 308 -14.48 -10.49 -20.94
N GLU A 309 -15.23 -11.43 -21.51
CA GLU A 309 -16.53 -11.14 -22.11
C GLU A 309 -17.59 -10.78 -21.07
N ASP A 310 -17.57 -11.43 -19.90
CA ASP A 310 -18.40 -10.99 -18.77
C ASP A 310 -18.06 -9.56 -18.36
N ILE A 311 -16.77 -9.20 -18.38
CA ILE A 311 -16.33 -7.84 -18.07
C ILE A 311 -16.80 -6.85 -19.16
N ARG A 312 -16.68 -7.20 -20.45
CA ARG A 312 -17.13 -6.37 -21.57
C ARG A 312 -18.62 -6.08 -21.54
N THR A 313 -19.42 -7.07 -21.17
CA THR A 313 -20.88 -7.01 -21.31
C THR A 313 -21.63 -6.65 -20.04
N LYS A 314 -21.07 -6.96 -18.86
CA LYS A 314 -21.78 -6.89 -17.57
C LYS A 314 -21.10 -6.00 -16.53
N ALA A 315 -19.81 -5.72 -16.65
CA ALA A 315 -19.12 -4.88 -15.67
C ALA A 315 -19.30 -3.39 -15.98
N ASN A 316 -19.43 -2.57 -14.93
CA ASN A 316 -19.35 -1.12 -15.06
C ASN A 316 -17.88 -0.70 -15.01
N LEU A 317 -17.33 -0.27 -16.14
CA LEU A 317 -15.92 0.04 -16.31
C LEU A 317 -15.71 1.54 -16.36
N ASN A 318 -14.66 2.02 -15.70
CA ASN A 318 -14.18 3.39 -15.91
C ASN A 318 -13.46 3.53 -17.26
N HIS A 319 -13.25 4.78 -17.70
CA HIS A 319 -12.58 5.11 -18.95
C HIS A 319 -11.26 4.36 -19.17
N ASN A 320 -10.40 4.31 -18.15
CA ASN A 320 -9.10 3.65 -18.24
C ASN A 320 -9.23 2.13 -18.35
N GLN A 321 -10.21 1.52 -17.69
CA GLN A 321 -10.52 0.10 -17.82
C GLN A 321 -11.08 -0.24 -19.19
N ILE A 322 -11.89 0.65 -19.79
CA ILE A 322 -12.40 0.49 -21.16
C ILE A 322 -11.22 0.47 -22.15
N ILE A 323 -10.31 1.44 -22.06
CA ILE A 323 -9.09 1.46 -22.90
C ILE A 323 -8.22 0.22 -22.64
N GLY A 324 -8.04 -0.16 -21.37
CA GLY A 324 -7.28 -1.36 -21.00
C GLY A 324 -7.89 -2.64 -21.57
N LEU A 325 -9.21 -2.73 -21.67
CA LEU A 325 -9.92 -3.88 -22.24
C LEU A 325 -9.92 -3.87 -23.77
N LYS A 326 -9.91 -2.68 -24.39
CA LYS A 326 -9.75 -2.46 -25.83
C LYS A 326 -8.38 -2.96 -26.32
N HIS A 327 -7.32 -2.68 -25.56
CA HIS A 327 -5.92 -3.02 -25.89
C HIS A 327 -5.34 -4.13 -25.03
N TYR A 328 -6.19 -5.03 -24.52
CA TYR A 328 -5.81 -6.02 -23.50
C TYR A 328 -4.63 -6.90 -23.94
N ASP A 329 -4.71 -7.47 -25.14
CA ASP A 329 -3.68 -8.37 -25.67
C ASP A 329 -2.38 -7.59 -25.96
N ASP A 330 -2.50 -6.40 -26.57
CA ASP A 330 -1.38 -5.50 -26.89
C ASP A 330 -0.60 -5.06 -25.63
N PHE A 331 -1.28 -4.83 -24.50
CA PHE A 331 -0.65 -4.42 -23.23
C PHE A 331 -0.01 -5.56 -22.44
N LEU A 332 -0.39 -6.81 -22.71
CA LEU A 332 0.28 -7.98 -22.12
C LEU A 332 1.58 -8.32 -22.86
N ASP A 333 1.66 -7.98 -24.14
CA ASP A 333 2.84 -8.20 -24.96
C ASP A 333 3.98 -7.23 -24.62
N ARG A 334 5.22 -7.74 -24.62
CA ARG A 334 6.42 -6.91 -24.41
C ARG A 334 7.02 -6.55 -25.76
N MET A 335 7.37 -5.29 -25.95
CA MET A 335 8.01 -4.81 -27.18
C MET A 335 9.52 -5.07 -27.17
N PRO A 336 10.15 -5.39 -28.32
CA PRO A 336 11.59 -5.36 -28.46
C PRO A 336 12.19 -3.99 -28.14
N ARG A 337 13.44 -3.96 -27.67
CA ARG A 337 14.14 -2.72 -27.33
C ARG A 337 14.24 -1.75 -28.51
N GLU A 338 14.41 -2.26 -29.72
CA GLU A 338 14.49 -1.47 -30.96
C GLU A 338 13.17 -0.75 -31.25
N GLU A 339 12.05 -1.40 -30.92
CA GLU A 339 10.71 -0.80 -31.03
C GLU A 339 10.57 0.36 -30.04
N ALA A 340 10.97 0.16 -28.77
CA ALA A 340 10.98 1.21 -27.75
C ALA A 340 11.86 2.41 -28.14
N ALA A 341 13.01 2.16 -28.79
CA ALA A 341 13.88 3.21 -29.30
C ALA A 341 13.21 4.05 -30.39
N ALA A 342 12.40 3.44 -31.26
CA ALA A 342 11.65 4.16 -32.28
C ALA A 342 10.55 5.05 -31.66
N PHE A 343 9.87 4.59 -30.60
CA PHE A 343 8.93 5.42 -29.84
C PHE A 343 9.62 6.60 -29.14
N GLU A 344 10.77 6.38 -28.49
CA GLU A 344 11.58 7.47 -27.89
C GLU A 344 11.96 8.51 -28.93
N LYS A 345 12.43 8.06 -30.10
CA LYS A 345 12.83 8.93 -31.20
C LYS A 345 11.69 9.86 -31.62
N THR A 346 10.48 9.34 -31.81
CA THR A 346 9.31 10.15 -32.19
C THR A 346 9.00 11.23 -31.14
N VAL A 347 8.97 10.87 -29.85
CA VAL A 347 8.69 11.85 -28.77
C VAL A 347 9.80 12.90 -28.68
N LYS A 348 11.05 12.48 -28.85
CA LYS A 348 12.21 13.37 -28.82
C LYS A 348 12.25 14.34 -29.99
N GLU A 349 11.90 13.88 -31.19
CA GLU A 349 11.77 14.74 -32.37
C GLU A 349 10.66 15.77 -32.18
N ALA A 350 9.50 15.36 -31.65
CA ALA A 350 8.41 16.29 -31.31
C ALA A 350 8.85 17.33 -30.26
N ALA A 351 9.59 16.94 -29.23
CA ALA A 351 10.13 17.87 -28.24
C ALA A 351 11.16 18.84 -28.87
N LYS A 352 12.13 18.32 -29.62
CA LYS A 352 13.18 19.13 -30.26
C LYS A 352 12.67 20.07 -31.34
N PHE A 353 11.57 19.71 -32.01
CA PHE A 353 10.91 20.59 -32.96
C PHE A 353 10.36 21.85 -32.29
N LEU A 354 9.88 21.74 -31.04
CA LEU A 354 9.39 22.88 -30.28
C LEU A 354 10.54 23.76 -29.75
N ASP A 355 11.59 23.13 -29.24
CA ASP A 355 12.79 23.80 -28.76
C ASP A 355 13.99 22.84 -28.85
N PRO A 356 15.02 23.15 -29.65
CA PRO A 356 16.23 22.32 -29.76
C PRO A 356 16.99 22.08 -28.44
N GLY A 357 16.80 22.96 -27.44
CA GLY A 357 17.40 22.84 -26.11
C GLY A 357 16.70 21.85 -25.18
N LEU A 358 15.51 21.34 -25.54
CA LEU A 358 14.82 20.33 -24.74
C LEU A 358 15.57 19.01 -24.72
N LEU A 359 15.73 18.48 -23.51
CA LEU A 359 16.20 17.14 -23.26
C LEU A 359 14.98 16.21 -23.20
N ALA A 360 15.00 15.15 -24.02
CA ALA A 360 14.04 14.04 -23.94
C ALA A 360 14.82 12.73 -23.92
N MET A 361 14.51 11.86 -22.96
CA MET A 361 15.25 10.62 -22.72
C MET A 361 14.31 9.48 -22.29
N ALA A 362 14.45 8.32 -22.93
CA ALA A 362 13.80 7.09 -22.46
C ALA A 362 14.39 6.62 -21.12
N CYS A 363 13.50 6.25 -20.21
CA CYS A 363 13.77 5.79 -18.85
C CYS A 363 13.35 4.32 -18.71
N GLY A 364 12.87 3.92 -17.54
CA GLY A 364 12.29 2.60 -17.30
C GLY A 364 13.21 1.43 -17.66
N SER A 365 12.57 0.34 -18.12
CA SER A 365 13.28 -0.87 -18.53
C SER A 365 14.23 -0.64 -19.72
N TYR A 366 13.92 0.33 -20.59
CA TYR A 366 14.80 0.74 -21.67
C TYR A 366 16.13 1.28 -21.14
N ARG A 367 16.12 2.25 -20.22
CA ARG A 367 17.35 2.81 -19.65
C ARG A 367 18.15 1.81 -18.82
N ARG A 368 17.48 0.83 -18.20
CA ARG A 368 18.14 -0.30 -17.49
C ARG A 368 18.72 -1.38 -18.42
N GLY A 369 18.65 -1.21 -19.73
CA GLY A 369 19.30 -2.12 -20.68
C GLY A 369 18.57 -3.44 -20.94
N LYS A 370 17.25 -3.52 -20.71
CA LYS A 370 16.48 -4.72 -21.04
C LYS A 370 16.29 -4.91 -22.55
N ASP A 371 16.30 -6.16 -22.98
CA ASP A 371 16.06 -6.58 -24.38
C ASP A 371 14.61 -6.37 -24.81
N THR A 372 13.68 -6.43 -23.86
CA THR A 372 12.26 -6.14 -24.09
C THR A 372 11.73 -5.15 -23.05
N CYS A 373 10.78 -4.31 -23.45
CA CYS A 373 10.13 -3.27 -22.63
C CYS A 373 8.62 -3.54 -22.54
N GLY A 374 7.99 -3.21 -21.41
CA GLY A 374 6.52 -3.32 -21.29
C GLY A 374 5.81 -2.06 -21.78
N ASP A 375 6.43 -0.92 -21.54
CA ASP A 375 6.02 0.42 -21.88
C ASP A 375 7.25 1.27 -22.24
N VAL A 376 6.98 2.48 -22.74
CA VAL A 376 8.01 3.49 -23.01
C VAL A 376 7.81 4.65 -22.05
N ASP A 377 8.85 4.94 -21.28
CA ASP A 377 8.88 6.01 -20.29
C ASP A 377 9.76 7.15 -20.82
N VAL A 378 9.24 8.33 -21.14
CA VAL A 378 10.05 9.45 -21.65
C VAL A 378 10.05 10.61 -20.65
N LEU A 379 11.24 10.93 -20.14
CA LEU A 379 11.47 12.12 -19.30
C LEU A 379 11.88 13.29 -20.17
N ILE A 380 11.24 14.44 -19.97
CA ILE A 380 11.52 15.69 -20.67
C ILE A 380 11.88 16.78 -19.65
N SER A 381 12.90 17.57 -19.95
CA SER A 381 13.29 18.76 -19.17
C SER A 381 14.05 19.75 -20.04
N HIS A 382 14.37 20.93 -19.51
CA HIS A 382 15.17 21.93 -20.20
C HIS A 382 16.26 22.51 -19.27
N PRO A 383 17.54 22.52 -19.66
CA PRO A 383 18.66 22.91 -18.79
C PRO A 383 18.59 24.32 -18.17
N ASP A 384 17.87 25.24 -18.81
CA ASP A 384 17.69 26.61 -18.28
C ASP A 384 16.74 26.70 -17.06
N GLY A 385 16.04 25.60 -16.73
CA GLY A 385 15.07 25.52 -15.64
C GLY A 385 13.76 26.29 -15.86
N LYS A 386 13.51 26.80 -17.07
CA LYS A 386 12.34 27.65 -17.39
C LYS A 386 11.60 27.19 -18.63
N SER A 387 12.31 26.85 -19.71
CA SER A 387 11.70 26.50 -21.01
C SER A 387 10.95 25.16 -21.00
N HIS A 388 11.00 24.37 -19.93
CA HIS A 388 10.10 23.21 -19.77
C HIS A 388 8.63 23.62 -19.58
N ARG A 389 8.36 24.86 -19.14
CA ARG A 389 7.01 25.36 -18.87
C ARG A 389 6.20 25.43 -20.17
N GLY A 390 4.99 24.85 -20.15
CA GLY A 390 4.08 24.86 -21.30
C GLY A 390 4.44 23.88 -22.43
N VAL A 391 5.60 23.22 -22.36
CA VAL A 391 6.02 22.21 -23.37
C VAL A 391 5.11 21.00 -23.36
N PHE A 392 4.67 20.54 -22.19
CA PHE A 392 3.84 19.34 -22.03
C PHE A 392 2.63 19.30 -22.98
N SER A 393 1.78 20.33 -22.95
CA SER A 393 0.57 20.37 -23.78
C SER A 393 0.90 20.45 -25.27
N LYS A 394 1.98 21.16 -25.65
CA LYS A 394 2.41 21.32 -27.06
C LYS A 394 2.95 20.00 -27.63
N VAL A 395 3.75 19.26 -26.85
CA VAL A 395 4.25 17.93 -27.25
C VAL A 395 3.08 16.97 -27.46
N LEU A 396 2.16 16.90 -26.48
CA LEU A 396 0.99 16.03 -26.62
C LEU A 396 0.16 16.42 -27.85
N GLN A 397 -0.15 17.71 -28.04
CA GLN A 397 -0.89 18.18 -29.20
C GLN A 397 -0.25 17.75 -30.52
N SER A 398 1.07 17.93 -30.67
CA SER A 398 1.81 17.52 -31.86
C SER A 398 1.72 16.01 -32.09
N LEU A 399 1.89 15.20 -31.04
CA LEU A 399 1.82 13.74 -31.12
C LEU A 399 0.41 13.24 -31.45
N HIS A 400 -0.65 13.86 -30.92
CA HIS A 400 -2.04 13.56 -31.30
C HIS A 400 -2.31 13.93 -32.77
N GLN A 401 -1.88 15.11 -33.21
CA GLN A 401 -2.08 15.56 -34.60
C GLN A 401 -1.38 14.66 -35.62
N SER A 402 -0.24 14.07 -35.26
CA SER A 402 0.46 13.09 -36.10
C SER A 402 -0.22 11.72 -36.16
N GLY A 403 -1.24 11.47 -35.32
CA GLY A 403 -1.88 10.16 -35.17
C GLY A 403 -1.01 9.13 -34.43
N PHE A 404 0.06 9.57 -33.76
CA PHE A 404 0.93 8.72 -32.97
C PHE A 404 0.32 8.34 -31.62
N LEU A 405 -0.37 9.29 -30.96
CA LEU A 405 -1.17 9.04 -29.75
C LEU A 405 -2.59 8.65 -30.15
N MET A 406 -3.08 7.56 -29.55
CA MET A 406 -4.32 6.88 -29.95
C MET A 406 -5.40 6.96 -28.88
N ASP A 407 -5.04 6.80 -27.61
CA ASP A 407 -5.97 6.86 -26.47
C ASP A 407 -5.25 7.42 -25.23
N ASP A 408 -5.99 8.19 -24.41
CA ASP A 408 -5.46 8.82 -23.20
C ASP A 408 -5.99 8.15 -21.93
N LEU A 409 -5.08 7.72 -21.05
CA LEU A 409 -5.43 7.18 -19.72
C LEU A 409 -5.33 8.26 -18.63
N VAL A 410 -4.32 9.12 -18.73
CA VAL A 410 -4.12 10.27 -17.85
C VAL A 410 -3.56 11.39 -18.71
N SER A 411 -4.38 12.38 -19.06
CA SER A 411 -3.97 13.51 -19.90
C SER A 411 -3.43 14.69 -19.10
N HIS A 412 -3.88 14.90 -17.86
CA HIS A 412 -3.46 16.05 -17.04
C HIS A 412 -3.42 15.72 -15.54
N LYS A 413 -2.33 15.11 -15.07
CA LYS A 413 -2.03 15.06 -13.63
C LYS A 413 -0.85 15.97 -13.32
N GLU A 414 -1.11 16.99 -12.52
CA GLU A 414 -0.10 17.94 -12.03
C GLU A 414 0.32 17.56 -10.60
N SER A 415 1.62 17.58 -10.34
CA SER A 415 2.21 17.42 -9.00
C SER A 415 3.30 18.47 -8.85
N GLY A 416 2.95 19.64 -8.34
CA GLY A 416 3.84 20.82 -8.43
C GLY A 416 4.04 21.23 -9.89
N GLU A 417 5.28 21.46 -10.31
CA GLU A 417 5.62 21.77 -11.71
C GLU A 417 5.74 20.52 -12.61
N GLN A 418 5.75 19.32 -12.01
CA GLN A 418 5.78 18.09 -12.78
C GLN A 418 4.42 17.84 -13.45
N LYS A 419 4.46 17.57 -14.75
CA LYS A 419 3.29 17.15 -15.53
C LYS A 419 3.49 15.73 -16.05
N LYS A 420 2.47 14.89 -15.92
CA LYS A 420 2.50 13.50 -16.35
C LYS A 420 1.37 13.16 -17.33
N TYR A 421 1.76 12.52 -18.42
CA TYR A 421 0.90 11.87 -19.39
C TYR A 421 1.03 10.35 -19.25
N MET A 422 -0.08 9.64 -19.35
CA MET A 422 -0.11 8.19 -19.54
C MET A 422 -1.11 7.91 -20.66
N GLY A 423 -0.67 7.27 -21.74
CA GLY A 423 -1.57 6.95 -22.85
C GLY A 423 -1.11 5.78 -23.68
N VAL A 424 -1.66 5.70 -24.88
CA VAL A 424 -1.49 4.63 -25.83
C VAL A 424 -0.99 5.22 -27.13
N CYS A 425 0.08 4.66 -27.66
CA CYS A 425 0.70 5.12 -28.88
C CYS A 425 0.87 3.97 -29.87
N ARG A 426 1.08 4.30 -31.13
CA ARG A 426 1.35 3.30 -32.17
C ARG A 426 2.27 3.88 -33.23
N LEU A 427 3.31 3.13 -33.60
CA LEU A 427 4.14 3.48 -34.75
C LEU A 427 3.35 3.33 -36.06
N PRO A 428 3.65 4.13 -37.10
CA PRO A 428 3.01 3.99 -38.39
C PRO A 428 3.38 2.66 -39.07
N GLY A 429 2.47 2.17 -39.92
CA GLY A 429 2.66 0.98 -40.74
C GLY A 429 1.74 -0.19 -40.36
N PRO A 430 1.55 -1.15 -41.29
CA PRO A 430 0.69 -2.31 -41.06
C PRO A 430 1.29 -3.24 -40.00
N GLY A 431 0.43 -3.87 -39.20
CA GLY A 431 0.82 -4.86 -38.19
C GLY A 431 1.51 -4.29 -36.94
N ARG A 432 1.54 -2.96 -36.75
CA ARG A 432 2.06 -2.34 -35.52
C ARG A 432 1.05 -2.44 -34.38
N LEU A 433 1.51 -2.90 -33.22
CA LEU A 433 0.72 -3.02 -32.00
C LEU A 433 0.62 -1.69 -31.27
N HIS A 434 -0.42 -1.52 -30.46
CA HIS A 434 -0.55 -0.37 -29.57
C HIS A 434 0.32 -0.57 -28.34
N ARG A 435 1.12 0.45 -28.00
CA ARG A 435 2.04 0.39 -26.86
C ARG A 435 1.72 1.47 -25.85
N ARG A 436 1.97 1.16 -24.57
CA ARG A 436 1.86 2.14 -23.49
C ARG A 436 3.01 3.14 -23.56
N LEU A 437 2.69 4.42 -23.42
CA LEU A 437 3.64 5.51 -23.35
C LEU A 437 3.31 6.40 -22.15
N ASP A 438 4.34 6.68 -21.35
CA ASP A 438 4.29 7.62 -20.25
C ASP A 438 5.29 8.74 -20.51
N ILE A 439 4.82 9.98 -20.48
CA ILE A 439 5.66 11.17 -20.65
C ILE A 439 5.61 11.99 -19.37
N ILE A 440 6.79 12.35 -18.86
CA ILE A 440 6.93 13.21 -17.69
C ILE A 440 7.73 14.45 -18.09
N VAL A 441 7.22 15.64 -17.80
CA VAL A 441 7.94 16.91 -17.95
C VAL A 441 8.24 17.47 -16.56
N VAL A 442 9.50 17.81 -16.28
CA VAL A 442 9.97 18.30 -14.98
C VAL A 442 10.87 19.53 -15.11
N PRO A 443 10.89 20.42 -14.09
CA PRO A 443 11.93 21.44 -13.98
C PRO A 443 13.32 20.81 -13.85
N TYR A 444 14.35 21.51 -14.33
CA TYR A 444 15.71 20.97 -14.36
C TYR A 444 16.28 20.67 -12.97
N GLY A 445 15.89 21.44 -11.95
CA GLY A 445 16.28 21.19 -10.56
C GLY A 445 15.79 19.85 -9.99
N GLU A 446 14.73 19.27 -10.57
CA GLU A 446 14.20 17.95 -10.18
C GLU A 446 14.70 16.82 -11.10
N PHE A 447 15.42 17.16 -12.18
CA PHE A 447 15.75 16.23 -13.26
C PHE A 447 16.49 14.98 -12.77
N ALA A 448 17.47 15.12 -11.87
CA ALA A 448 18.22 13.99 -11.35
C ALA A 448 17.37 13.01 -10.53
N CYS A 449 16.53 13.53 -9.61
CA CYS A 449 15.64 12.72 -8.79
C CYS A 449 14.56 12.04 -9.64
N SER A 450 14.03 12.77 -10.62
CA SER A 450 13.03 12.26 -11.57
C SER A 450 13.60 11.21 -12.50
N LEU A 451 14.83 11.40 -13.00
CA LEU A 451 15.53 10.43 -13.85
C LEU A 451 15.76 9.13 -13.09
N MET A 452 16.24 9.20 -11.85
CA MET A 452 16.44 8.02 -11.02
C MET A 452 15.11 7.32 -10.74
N TYR A 453 14.07 8.08 -10.33
CA TYR A 453 12.73 7.55 -10.09
C TYR A 453 12.18 6.83 -11.33
N PHE A 454 12.24 7.47 -12.49
CA PHE A 454 11.62 6.95 -13.71
C PHE A 454 12.45 5.83 -14.35
N THR A 455 13.75 5.75 -14.04
CA THR A 455 14.61 4.62 -14.42
C THR A 455 14.27 3.36 -13.62
N GLY A 456 14.02 3.49 -12.31
CA GLY A 456 13.74 2.35 -11.43
C GLY A 456 14.94 1.41 -11.23
N SER A 457 14.73 0.12 -10.90
CA SER A 457 13.44 -0.57 -10.79
C SER A 457 12.55 -0.05 -9.63
N ALA A 458 11.28 -0.45 -9.60
CA ALA A 458 10.37 -0.09 -8.51
C ALA A 458 10.90 -0.56 -7.13
N HIS A 459 11.51 -1.75 -7.06
CA HIS A 459 12.10 -2.27 -5.83
C HIS A 459 13.37 -1.50 -5.45
N PHE A 460 14.23 -1.17 -6.43
CA PHE A 460 15.41 -0.32 -6.23
C PHE A 460 15.01 1.04 -5.64
N ASN A 461 14.02 1.73 -6.24
CA ASN A 461 13.51 3.00 -5.74
C ASN A 461 12.98 2.91 -4.31
N ARG A 462 12.26 1.83 -3.98
CA ARG A 462 11.75 1.60 -2.62
C ARG A 462 12.88 1.39 -1.62
N SER A 463 13.94 0.68 -2.00
CA SER A 463 15.14 0.52 -1.18
C SER A 463 15.83 1.87 -0.94
N MET A 464 16.03 2.67 -1.98
CA MET A 464 16.63 4.01 -1.87
C MET A 464 15.83 4.91 -0.91
N ARG A 465 14.51 4.92 -1.04
CA ARG A 465 13.61 5.70 -0.18
C ARG A 465 13.63 5.22 1.28
N ALA A 466 13.70 3.90 1.49
CA ALA A 466 13.80 3.31 2.82
C ALA A 466 15.14 3.66 3.48
N LEU A 467 16.25 3.56 2.74
CA LEU A 467 17.57 3.99 3.21
C LEU A 467 17.57 5.48 3.57
N ALA A 468 17.03 6.35 2.72
CA ALA A 468 16.90 7.78 3.01
C ALA A 468 16.17 8.03 4.34
N LYS A 469 15.08 7.29 4.60
CA LYS A 469 14.31 7.41 5.85
C LYS A 469 15.17 7.10 7.09
N THR A 470 16.07 6.12 7.03
CA THR A 470 16.98 5.80 8.16
C THR A 470 17.97 6.93 8.46
N LYS A 471 18.28 7.76 7.46
CA LYS A 471 19.23 8.88 7.57
C LYS A 471 18.56 10.22 7.87
N ARG A 472 17.32 10.22 8.39
CA ARG A 472 16.49 11.43 8.56
C ARG A 472 16.35 12.23 7.25
N MET A 473 16.32 11.53 6.12
CA MET A 473 16.10 12.10 4.79
C MET A 473 14.75 11.63 4.22
N SER A 474 14.36 12.23 3.09
CA SER A 474 13.23 11.79 2.29
C SER A 474 13.57 11.96 0.83
N LEU A 475 13.52 10.86 0.08
CA LEU A 475 13.70 10.85 -1.37
C LEU A 475 12.34 10.72 -2.07
N SER A 476 12.05 11.59 -3.02
CA SER A 476 10.94 11.48 -3.96
C SER A 476 11.46 11.63 -5.40
N GLU A 477 10.55 11.58 -6.37
CA GLU A 477 10.81 11.97 -7.76
C GLU A 477 11.17 13.46 -7.90
N HIS A 478 10.73 14.30 -6.98
CA HIS A 478 10.97 15.74 -7.01
C HIS A 478 12.33 16.11 -6.40
N SER A 479 12.64 15.58 -5.21
CA SER A 479 13.83 16.00 -4.48
C SER A 479 14.31 14.97 -3.46
N LEU A 480 15.57 15.13 -3.05
CA LEU A 480 16.10 14.55 -1.82
C LEU A 480 16.14 15.64 -0.75
N ASN A 481 15.40 15.44 0.33
CA ASN A 481 15.38 16.38 1.46
C ASN A 481 16.14 15.81 2.67
N SER A 482 16.92 16.65 3.35
CA SER A 482 17.58 16.38 4.63
C SER A 482 16.80 16.93 5.82
N ASN A 483 17.19 16.59 7.05
CA ASN A 483 16.57 17.10 8.28
C ASN A 483 15.06 16.84 8.37
N VAL A 484 14.61 15.72 7.81
CA VAL A 484 13.21 15.31 7.82
C VAL A 484 12.85 14.77 9.20
N LEU A 485 11.85 15.37 9.84
CA LEU A 485 11.35 14.89 11.13
C LEU A 485 10.09 14.04 10.94
N ARG A 486 9.99 12.96 11.72
CA ARG A 486 8.90 12.00 11.64
C ARG A 486 8.43 11.61 13.04
N GLN A 487 7.12 11.43 13.18
CA GLN A 487 6.50 10.78 14.33
C GLN A 487 5.92 9.45 13.83
N GLY A 488 6.59 8.34 14.17
CA GLY A 488 6.32 7.05 13.53
C GLY A 488 6.57 7.08 12.01
N SER A 489 5.56 6.73 11.21
CA SER A 489 5.63 6.80 9.75
C SER A 489 5.30 8.20 9.20
N LEU A 490 4.58 9.02 9.97
CA LEU A 490 4.11 10.33 9.56
C LEU A 490 5.26 11.34 9.49
N LYS A 491 5.36 12.06 8.37
CA LYS A 491 6.32 13.14 8.19
C LYS A 491 5.74 14.42 8.79
N VAL A 492 6.30 14.89 9.90
CA VAL A 492 5.86 16.12 10.59
C VAL A 492 6.59 17.36 10.06
N TYR A 493 7.81 17.19 9.55
CA TYR A 493 8.55 18.26 8.87
C TYR A 493 9.16 17.75 7.56
N GLY A 494 8.96 18.53 6.49
CA GLY A 494 9.33 18.22 5.10
C GLY A 494 10.84 18.06 4.86
N GLY A 495 11.65 18.64 5.74
CA GLY A 495 13.09 18.78 5.57
C GLY A 495 13.46 19.90 4.60
N THR A 496 14.77 20.05 4.37
CA THR A 496 15.34 21.02 3.44
C THR A 496 15.86 20.28 2.20
N PRO A 497 15.53 20.72 0.97
CA PRO A 497 16.03 20.09 -0.25
C PRO A 497 17.56 20.19 -0.33
N LEU A 498 18.19 19.07 -0.71
CA LEU A 498 19.61 18.99 -1.01
C LEU A 498 19.85 19.22 -2.50
N PRO A 499 20.98 19.83 -2.89
CA PRO A 499 21.34 19.96 -4.29
C PRO A 499 21.64 18.59 -4.89
N THR A 500 20.94 18.24 -5.96
CA THR A 500 21.11 17.01 -6.73
C THR A 500 21.12 17.34 -8.22
N LEU A 501 22.27 17.75 -8.75
CA LEU A 501 22.43 18.10 -10.17
C LEU A 501 22.48 16.84 -11.05
N THR A 502 23.00 15.75 -10.49
CA THR A 502 23.16 14.47 -11.16
C THR A 502 22.62 13.34 -10.30
N GLU A 503 22.36 12.17 -10.91
CA GLU A 503 21.99 10.98 -10.13
C GLU A 503 23.07 10.65 -9.09
N LYS A 504 24.36 10.83 -9.40
CA LYS A 504 25.50 10.55 -8.50
C LYS A 504 25.43 11.32 -7.18
N ASP A 505 24.90 12.54 -7.21
CA ASP A 505 24.73 13.36 -6.00
C ASP A 505 23.76 12.70 -5.02
N VAL A 506 22.67 12.09 -5.52
CA VAL A 506 21.70 11.36 -4.70
C VAL A 506 22.37 10.20 -3.96
N PHE A 507 23.21 9.42 -4.65
CA PHE A 507 23.93 8.30 -4.04
C PHE A 507 24.96 8.78 -3.01
N THR A 508 25.66 9.88 -3.32
CA THR A 508 26.65 10.50 -2.44
C THR A 508 26.01 10.97 -1.14
N HIS A 509 24.90 11.71 -1.21
CA HIS A 509 24.15 12.14 -0.03
C HIS A 509 23.62 10.98 0.81
N LEU A 510 23.27 9.86 0.17
CA LEU A 510 22.84 8.65 0.86
C LEU A 510 24.02 7.81 1.41
N GLY A 511 25.26 8.12 1.04
CA GLY A 511 26.45 7.42 1.48
C GLY A 511 26.53 5.97 0.95
N ILE A 512 26.12 5.75 -0.30
CA ILE A 512 26.22 4.46 -0.98
C ILE A 512 26.94 4.60 -2.32
N PRO A 513 27.61 3.55 -2.83
CA PRO A 513 28.28 3.61 -4.13
C PRO A 513 27.26 3.82 -5.25
N PHE A 514 27.62 4.67 -6.23
CA PHE A 514 26.81 4.86 -7.43
C PHE A 514 26.60 3.55 -8.17
N ARG A 515 25.40 3.37 -8.73
CA ARG A 515 25.02 2.22 -9.55
C ARG A 515 24.57 2.70 -10.91
N GLU A 516 25.15 2.13 -11.96
CA GLU A 516 24.70 2.38 -13.33
C GLU A 516 23.27 1.86 -13.52
N PRO A 517 22.45 2.41 -14.43
CA PRO A 517 21.06 1.98 -14.63
C PRO A 517 20.87 0.46 -14.80
N GLN A 518 21.80 -0.21 -15.47
CA GLN A 518 21.77 -1.65 -15.73
C GLN A 518 22.02 -2.49 -14.46
N GLU A 519 22.54 -1.88 -13.40
CA GLU A 519 22.77 -2.49 -12.09
C GLU A 519 21.60 -2.27 -11.10
N ARG A 520 20.50 -1.67 -11.56
CA ARG A 520 19.34 -1.29 -10.71
C ARG A 520 18.12 -2.21 -10.91
N ASP A 521 18.31 -3.38 -11.49
CA ASP A 521 17.21 -4.29 -11.85
C ASP A 521 16.95 -5.34 -10.75
N TRP A 522 16.19 -4.92 -9.75
CA TRP A 522 15.85 -5.69 -8.54
C TRP A 522 14.35 -5.84 -8.32
#